data_AF-A0A1V5MMK3-F1
#
_entry.id   AF-A0A1V5MMK3-F1
#
_cell.length_a   1.000
_cell.length_b   1.000
_cell.length_c   1.000
_cell.angle_alpha   90.00
_cell.angle_beta   90.00
_cell.angle_gamma   90.00
#
_symmetry.space_group_name_H-M   'P 1'
#
loop_
_entity.id
_entity.type
_entity.pdbx_description
1 polymer ?
#
loop_
_entity_poly.entity_id
_entity_poly.type
_entity_poly.pdbx_seq_one_letter_code
_entity_poly.pdbx_strand_id
1 'polypeptide(L)'
;MVPVLAVFLALALGCKGDDDPDIDDVFNPDSKTTEDSKVGDTDEPGDDIIKEVEEDNAQPDDGTAEEDDGTVGDDDGAATEDDGKVAGDDGTEPGECEENADCDDNNPCTEDICTAEKTCQNTPIDSEEMVTCGVGKCLRKVKKCTNGVENECVPGTPAEKEQCDGTDDDCDGVTDPPDSVGCQVYYRDSDKDGFGDPNDSACLCGPTEEYPTREGGDCCDTDARTHPDVTDFFTEANACGSFDYNCDEEEQKQHTALLECIYHSETQCEMIPETGGWKETIPECGENGLFIQGCTVRFCTPEYPEPKKQGCN
;
A
#
# COMPACT_ATOMS: atom_id res chain seq x y z
N MET A 1 51.71 -41.03 28.74
CA MET A 1 51.55 -40.76 27.30
C MET A 1 50.80 -41.93 26.69
N VAL A 2 49.50 -41.75 26.47
CA VAL A 2 48.59 -42.74 25.86
C VAL A 2 47.69 -41.95 24.91
N PRO A 3 47.49 -42.36 23.65
CA PRO A 3 46.78 -41.57 22.66
C PRO A 3 45.26 -41.77 22.79
N VAL A 4 44.50 -40.68 22.63
CA VAL A 4 43.04 -40.68 22.57
C VAL A 4 42.62 -41.05 21.14
N LEU A 5 41.94 -42.19 21.03
CA LEU A 5 41.29 -42.68 19.82
C LEU A 5 39.92 -42.01 19.72
N ALA A 6 39.72 -41.14 18.72
CA ALA A 6 38.43 -40.54 18.43
C ALA A 6 37.55 -41.54 17.66
N VAL A 7 36.44 -41.94 18.29
CA VAL A 7 35.39 -42.78 17.70
C VAL A 7 34.41 -41.87 16.97
N PHE A 8 34.33 -42.03 15.65
CA PHE A 8 33.26 -41.48 14.82
C PHE A 8 31.98 -42.29 15.04
N LEU A 9 30.97 -41.67 15.65
CA LEU A 9 29.61 -42.20 15.72
C LEU A 9 28.77 -41.45 14.67
N ALA A 10 28.50 -42.10 13.55
CA ALA A 10 27.52 -41.66 12.56
C ALA A 10 26.11 -41.92 13.10
N LEU A 11 25.36 -40.87 13.39
CA LEU A 11 23.91 -40.95 13.61
C LEU A 11 23.21 -40.78 12.26
N ALA A 12 22.63 -41.87 11.77
CA ALA A 12 21.63 -41.85 10.72
C ALA A 12 20.31 -41.33 11.32
N LEU A 13 19.89 -40.13 10.91
CA LEU A 13 18.53 -39.65 11.12
C LEU A 13 17.62 -40.31 10.08
N GLY A 14 16.82 -41.27 10.53
CA GLY A 14 15.68 -41.79 9.80
C GLY A 14 14.47 -40.89 10.03
N CYS A 15 13.94 -40.30 8.96
CA CYS A 15 12.62 -39.70 8.96
C CYS A 15 11.59 -40.74 8.51
N LYS A 16 10.64 -41.09 9.38
CA LYS A 16 9.37 -41.72 8.96
C LYS A 16 8.28 -41.39 9.98
N GLY A 17 7.38 -40.52 9.56
CA GLY A 17 6.15 -40.03 10.18
C GLY A 17 5.70 -38.84 9.32
N ASP A 18 4.45 -38.62 8.97
CA ASP A 18 3.19 -39.26 9.34
C ASP A 18 2.16 -39.02 8.22
N ASP A 19 1.19 -39.93 8.16
CA ASP A 19 -0.24 -39.76 7.84
C ASP A 19 -0.74 -38.68 6.86
N ASP A 20 -1.36 -39.24 5.81
CA ASP A 20 -2.40 -38.69 4.92
C ASP A 20 -3.50 -37.90 5.65
N PRO A 21 -4.02 -36.83 5.01
CA PRO A 21 -5.48 -36.70 4.97
C PRO A 21 -6.03 -36.55 3.54
N ASP A 22 -6.99 -37.43 3.23
CA ASP A 22 -7.94 -37.36 2.13
C ASP A 22 -8.53 -35.94 1.97
N ILE A 23 -8.42 -35.37 0.77
CA ILE A 23 -9.27 -34.26 0.31
C ILE A 23 -10.11 -34.77 -0.86
N ASP A 24 -11.42 -34.71 -0.66
CA ASP A 24 -12.44 -35.05 -1.65
C ASP A 24 -12.38 -34.10 -2.86
N ASP A 25 -11.96 -34.66 -4.00
CA ASP A 25 -12.17 -34.08 -5.32
C ASP A 25 -13.67 -34.15 -5.69
N VAL A 26 -14.36 -33.01 -5.63
CA VAL A 26 -15.59 -32.77 -6.40
C VAL A 26 -15.42 -31.48 -7.21
N PHE A 27 -14.62 -31.60 -8.26
CA PHE A 27 -14.62 -30.65 -9.38
C PHE A 27 -15.57 -31.18 -10.44
N ASN A 28 -16.72 -30.52 -10.63
CA ASN A 28 -17.67 -30.82 -11.69
C ASN A 28 -17.55 -29.77 -12.80
N PRO A 29 -16.97 -30.09 -13.98
CA PRO A 29 -17.01 -29.22 -15.13
C PRO A 29 -18.09 -29.69 -16.11
N ASP A 30 -19.14 -28.89 -16.30
CA ASP A 30 -20.00 -29.04 -17.47
C ASP A 30 -20.28 -27.70 -18.15
N SER A 31 -19.60 -27.55 -19.28
CA SER A 31 -19.89 -26.65 -20.39
C SER A 31 -21.08 -27.20 -21.20
N LYS A 32 -22.04 -26.33 -21.56
CA LYS A 32 -22.83 -26.26 -22.83
C LYS A 32 -24.07 -25.39 -22.60
N THR A 33 -24.11 -24.15 -23.10
CA THR A 33 -24.61 -23.72 -24.42
C THR A 33 -26.08 -24.04 -24.73
N THR A 34 -26.76 -22.97 -25.18
CA THR A 34 -27.78 -22.83 -26.25
C THR A 34 -29.26 -22.63 -25.91
N GLU A 35 -29.83 -21.65 -26.64
CA GLU A 35 -31.24 -21.41 -27.02
C GLU A 35 -32.16 -20.81 -25.93
N ASP A 36 -33.07 -19.88 -26.19
CA ASP A 36 -33.41 -19.02 -27.33
C ASP A 36 -34.50 -18.08 -26.79
N SER A 37 -34.44 -16.78 -27.09
CA SER A 37 -35.62 -15.93 -27.37
C SER A 37 -35.20 -14.52 -27.81
N LYS A 38 -34.95 -14.45 -29.11
CA LYS A 38 -35.25 -13.36 -30.08
C LYS A 38 -36.55 -12.59 -29.70
N VAL A 39 -36.69 -11.27 -29.83
CA VAL A 39 -36.84 -10.42 -31.05
C VAL A 39 -36.98 -8.96 -30.54
N GLY A 40 -36.55 -7.87 -31.18
CA GLY A 40 -36.06 -7.61 -32.55
C GLY A 40 -35.34 -6.24 -32.58
N ASP A 41 -34.33 -6.10 -33.43
CA ASP A 41 -34.37 -5.43 -34.77
C ASP A 41 -34.74 -3.94 -34.65
N THR A 42 -33.90 -2.97 -35.03
CA THR A 42 -33.19 -2.85 -36.32
C THR A 42 -31.96 -1.94 -36.27
N ASP A 43 -30.88 -2.41 -36.89
CA ASP A 43 -30.01 -1.75 -37.90
C ASP A 43 -29.39 -0.35 -37.68
N GLU A 44 -28.04 -0.39 -37.65
CA GLU A 44 -26.98 0.55 -38.09
C GLU A 44 -27.29 1.48 -39.32
N PRO A 45 -26.40 2.43 -39.75
CA PRO A 45 -25.01 2.73 -39.32
C PRO A 45 -24.60 4.24 -39.22
N GLY A 46 -23.40 4.48 -38.67
CA GLY A 46 -22.38 5.33 -39.34
C GLY A 46 -22.08 6.76 -38.83
N ASP A 47 -20.78 6.97 -38.59
CA ASP A 47 -19.94 8.19 -38.72
C ASP A 47 -19.98 9.37 -37.73
N ASP A 48 -18.79 9.56 -37.13
CA ASP A 48 -18.01 10.79 -36.88
C ASP A 48 -18.69 12.07 -36.36
N ILE A 49 -18.12 12.64 -35.28
CA ILE A 49 -17.31 13.88 -35.29
C ILE A 49 -17.13 14.44 -33.86
N ILE A 50 -15.87 14.68 -33.50
CA ILE A 50 -15.40 15.50 -32.37
C ILE A 50 -15.85 16.96 -32.55
N LYS A 51 -16.49 17.57 -31.54
CA LYS A 51 -16.40 19.03 -31.27
C LYS A 51 -16.55 19.35 -29.78
N GLU A 52 -15.44 19.82 -29.22
CA GLU A 52 -15.22 20.91 -28.25
C GLU A 52 -16.41 21.37 -27.37
N VAL A 53 -16.21 21.31 -26.05
CA VAL A 53 -16.92 22.14 -25.08
C VAL A 53 -15.88 22.85 -24.22
N GLU A 54 -15.87 24.17 -24.32
CA GLU A 54 -15.08 25.10 -23.53
C GLU A 54 -15.55 25.19 -22.08
N GLU A 55 -14.62 25.69 -21.26
CA GLU A 55 -14.65 25.96 -19.82
C GLU A 55 -15.84 26.81 -19.36
N ASP A 56 -16.25 26.61 -18.10
CA ASP A 56 -16.25 27.71 -17.12
C ASP A 56 -16.40 27.21 -15.68
N ASN A 57 -15.38 27.54 -14.89
CA ASN A 57 -15.29 27.45 -13.44
C ASN A 57 -15.84 28.75 -12.82
N ALA A 58 -16.67 28.68 -11.79
CA ALA A 58 -16.80 29.78 -10.83
C ALA A 58 -17.32 29.32 -9.46
N GLN A 59 -16.49 29.56 -8.44
CA GLN A 59 -16.85 29.63 -7.02
C GLN A 59 -17.80 30.82 -6.73
N PRO A 60 -18.61 30.77 -5.66
CA PRO A 60 -19.15 31.97 -5.05
C PRO A 60 -18.33 32.37 -3.81
N ASP A 61 -18.01 33.67 -3.73
CA ASP A 61 -17.57 34.34 -2.51
C ASP A 61 -18.55 35.46 -2.15
N ASP A 62 -18.41 35.87 -0.90
CA ASP A 62 -19.22 36.74 -0.06
C ASP A 62 -19.78 38.07 -0.63
N GLY A 63 -20.75 38.65 0.09
CA GLY A 63 -21.07 40.07 -0.07
C GLY A 63 -22.45 40.52 0.42
N THR A 64 -22.54 40.81 1.72
CA THR A 64 -23.31 41.91 2.36
C THR A 64 -24.83 42.07 2.11
N ALA A 65 -25.57 42.02 3.21
CA ALA A 65 -26.95 42.49 3.34
C ALA A 65 -27.02 44.00 3.61
N GLU A 66 -27.91 44.71 2.90
CA GLU A 66 -28.59 45.91 3.39
C GLU A 66 -30.08 45.84 3.00
N GLU A 67 -30.92 45.97 4.03
CA GLU A 67 -32.22 46.66 4.12
C GLU A 67 -33.08 46.80 2.83
N ASP A 68 -34.28 46.20 2.80
CA ASP A 68 -35.47 46.97 2.41
C ASP A 68 -36.76 46.36 2.98
N ASP A 69 -37.66 47.29 3.31
CA ASP A 69 -38.94 47.15 3.95
C ASP A 69 -40.07 46.68 3.01
N GLY A 70 -41.24 46.37 3.58
CA GLY A 70 -42.49 46.52 2.83
C GLY A 70 -43.40 45.30 2.76
N THR A 71 -44.22 45.14 3.80
CA THR A 71 -45.66 44.79 3.79
C THR A 71 -46.15 43.62 2.93
N VAL A 72 -46.67 42.57 3.59
CA VAL A 72 -47.61 41.62 2.98
C VAL A 72 -48.98 41.85 3.61
N GLY A 73 -49.95 42.18 2.76
CA GLY A 73 -51.37 42.22 3.10
C GLY A 73 -52.03 40.87 2.85
N ASP A 74 -52.90 40.53 3.79
CA ASP A 74 -54.15 39.76 3.70
C ASP A 74 -54.32 38.74 2.55
N ASP A 75 -54.40 37.46 2.92
CA ASP A 75 -55.32 36.53 2.25
C ASP A 75 -56.04 35.64 3.28
N ASP A 76 -57.36 35.61 3.13
CA ASP A 76 -58.34 34.99 4.03
C ASP A 76 -58.73 33.59 3.53
N GLY A 77 -58.63 32.59 4.42
CA GLY A 77 -59.50 31.41 4.47
C GLY A 77 -59.09 30.19 3.62
N ALA A 78 -59.33 28.94 4.01
CA ALA A 78 -60.08 28.41 5.14
C ALA A 78 -59.70 26.92 5.38
N ALA A 79 -59.88 26.54 6.65
CA ALA A 79 -59.86 25.23 7.29
C ALA A 79 -59.92 23.94 6.44
N THR A 80 -59.04 23.00 6.80
CA THR A 80 -59.43 21.62 7.10
C THR A 80 -58.84 21.22 8.45
N GLU A 81 -59.69 20.62 9.27
CA GLU A 81 -59.38 20.06 10.58
C GLU A 81 -58.38 18.90 10.41
N ASP A 82 -57.23 18.98 11.08
CA ASP A 82 -56.37 17.83 11.38
C ASP A 82 -56.02 17.87 12.87
N ASP A 83 -56.71 16.99 13.55
CA ASP A 83 -56.64 16.54 14.91
C ASP A 83 -55.32 15.78 15.16
N GLY A 84 -54.22 16.55 15.20
CA GLY A 84 -52.88 16.08 15.56
C GLY A 84 -52.28 16.87 16.72
N LYS A 85 -52.85 16.67 17.93
CA LYS A 85 -52.38 17.09 19.26
C LYS A 85 -51.01 17.80 19.29
N VAL A 86 -51.01 19.11 19.08
CA VAL A 86 -49.98 19.97 19.66
C VAL A 86 -50.19 19.85 21.17
N ALA A 87 -49.23 19.24 21.88
CA ALA A 87 -49.23 19.28 23.33
C ALA A 87 -49.33 20.75 23.74
N GLY A 88 -50.40 21.08 24.46
CA GLY A 88 -50.59 22.41 24.97
C GLY A 88 -49.42 22.72 25.89
N ASP A 89 -48.65 23.76 25.54
CA ASP A 89 -48.22 24.69 26.56
C ASP A 89 -49.47 25.43 27.02
N ASP A 90 -50.25 24.77 27.89
CA ASP A 90 -51.48 25.28 28.45
C ASP A 90 -51.27 25.90 29.83
N GLY A 91 -50.09 26.49 30.07
CA GLY A 91 -49.89 27.51 31.11
C GLY A 91 -50.68 27.26 32.38
N THR A 92 -50.55 26.06 32.95
CA THR A 92 -51.23 25.68 34.19
C THR A 92 -50.74 26.62 35.30
N GLU A 93 -51.63 26.98 36.22
CA GLU A 93 -51.30 27.75 37.41
C GLU A 93 -49.98 27.25 38.06
N PRO A 94 -49.17 28.14 38.67
CA PRO A 94 -47.88 27.74 39.21
C PRO A 94 -48.06 26.71 40.34
N GLY A 95 -47.86 25.42 40.03
CA GLY A 95 -47.52 24.42 41.04
C GLY A 95 -48.21 23.05 41.01
N GLU A 96 -48.93 22.62 39.96
CA GLU A 96 -49.48 21.24 39.91
C GLU A 96 -49.12 20.49 38.61
N CYS A 97 -48.24 19.48 38.70
CA CYS A 97 -48.00 18.48 37.65
C CYS A 97 -48.99 17.30 37.77
N GLU A 98 -49.33 16.64 36.66
CA GLU A 98 -50.19 15.44 36.64
C GLU A 98 -49.40 14.16 36.33
N GLU A 99 -48.36 14.25 35.51
CA GLU A 99 -47.43 13.18 35.18
C GLU A 99 -45.97 13.66 35.16
N ASN A 100 -45.00 12.73 35.19
CA ASN A 100 -43.58 13.07 35.18
C ASN A 100 -43.18 13.88 33.93
N ALA A 101 -43.85 13.66 32.80
CA ALA A 101 -43.58 14.40 31.56
C ALA A 101 -43.91 15.90 31.67
N ASP A 102 -44.80 16.30 32.59
CA ASP A 102 -45.11 17.71 32.85
C ASP A 102 -43.96 18.43 33.58
N CYS A 103 -43.02 17.67 34.13
CA CYS A 103 -41.86 18.18 34.86
C CYS A 103 -40.57 18.19 34.04
N ASP A 104 -40.63 17.84 32.75
CA ASP A 104 -39.50 17.84 31.83
C ASP A 104 -38.91 19.25 31.69
N ASP A 105 -37.72 19.46 32.24
CA ASP A 105 -36.97 20.71 32.13
C ASP A 105 -36.05 20.74 30.89
N ASN A 106 -36.23 19.78 29.98
CA ASN A 106 -35.40 19.46 28.81
C ASN A 106 -33.94 19.16 29.16
N ASN A 107 -33.64 18.84 30.42
CA ASN A 107 -32.32 18.39 30.83
C ASN A 107 -32.30 16.86 30.95
N PRO A 108 -31.65 16.14 30.03
CA PRO A 108 -31.59 14.69 30.08
C PRO A 108 -30.77 14.15 31.28
N CYS A 109 -30.10 15.04 32.01
CA CYS A 109 -29.31 14.72 33.20
C CYS A 109 -30.03 15.01 34.51
N THR A 110 -31.33 15.25 34.49
CA THR A 110 -32.20 15.26 35.67
C THR A 110 -33.22 14.14 35.61
N GLU A 111 -33.54 13.58 36.77
CA GLU A 111 -34.72 12.73 36.92
C GLU A 111 -35.91 13.61 37.23
N ASP A 112 -36.86 13.67 36.30
CA ASP A 112 -38.02 14.55 36.37
C ASP A 112 -39.21 13.79 36.96
N ILE A 113 -39.50 14.08 38.23
CA ILE A 113 -40.54 13.39 38.98
C ILE A 113 -41.64 14.37 39.35
N CYS A 114 -42.87 14.04 38.97
CA CYS A 114 -44.04 14.66 39.56
C CYS A 114 -44.35 13.99 40.90
N THR A 115 -44.21 14.72 42.01
CA THR A 115 -44.39 14.16 43.35
C THR A 115 -45.88 13.89 43.64
N ALA A 116 -46.16 13.11 44.69
CA ALA A 116 -47.54 12.90 45.16
C ALA A 116 -48.22 14.19 45.65
N GLU A 117 -47.44 15.24 45.93
CA GLU A 117 -47.92 16.58 46.27
C GLU A 117 -48.17 17.45 45.03
N LYS A 118 -48.08 16.85 43.83
CA LYS A 118 -48.18 17.49 42.51
C LYS A 118 -47.12 18.56 42.26
N THR A 119 -45.96 18.47 42.90
CA THR A 119 -44.85 19.40 42.63
C THR A 119 -43.80 18.73 41.74
N CYS A 120 -43.13 19.49 40.90
CA CYS A 120 -41.97 18.98 40.15
C CYS A 120 -40.72 18.89 41.02
N GLN A 121 -40.02 17.76 40.91
CA GLN A 121 -38.71 17.54 41.49
C GLN A 121 -37.76 17.05 40.40
N ASN A 122 -36.83 17.90 39.98
CA ASN A 122 -35.76 17.58 39.06
C ASN A 122 -34.51 17.22 39.88
N THR A 123 -34.19 15.93 39.95
CA THR A 123 -33.06 15.45 40.77
C THR A 123 -31.82 15.25 39.89
N PRO A 124 -30.67 15.86 40.21
CA PRO A 124 -29.43 15.65 39.46
C PRO A 124 -29.05 14.17 39.40
N ILE A 125 -28.76 13.66 38.20
CA ILE A 125 -28.23 12.31 38.02
C ILE A 125 -26.75 12.33 37.61
N ASP A 126 -26.03 11.30 38.06
CA ASP A 126 -24.72 10.91 37.57
C ASP A 126 -24.90 9.68 36.68
N SER A 127 -24.55 9.78 35.41
CA SER A 127 -24.67 8.63 34.50
C SER A 127 -23.41 7.76 34.55
N GLU A 128 -23.59 6.45 34.41
CA GLU A 128 -22.51 5.50 34.13
C GLU A 128 -22.29 5.31 32.61
N GLU A 129 -23.18 5.87 31.78
CA GLU A 129 -23.02 5.94 30.33
C GLU A 129 -21.84 6.87 29.99
N MET A 130 -20.96 6.40 29.11
CA MET A 130 -19.80 7.16 28.65
C MET A 130 -20.03 7.61 27.21
N VAL A 131 -19.88 8.92 26.98
CA VAL A 131 -19.78 9.50 25.65
C VAL A 131 -18.33 9.44 25.21
N THR A 132 -18.10 8.85 24.04
CA THR A 132 -16.76 8.75 23.43
C THR A 132 -16.67 9.64 22.20
N CYS A 133 -15.57 10.37 22.08
CA CYS A 133 -15.29 11.26 20.96
C CYS A 133 -13.80 11.22 20.60
N GLY A 134 -13.47 11.57 19.36
CA GLY A 134 -12.12 11.49 18.82
C GLY A 134 -11.73 10.07 18.40
N VAL A 135 -10.58 9.98 17.72
CA VAL A 135 -9.96 8.73 17.25
C VAL A 135 -8.49 8.70 17.69
N GLY A 136 -7.83 7.56 17.53
CA GLY A 136 -6.41 7.42 17.88
C GLY A 136 -6.09 7.90 19.30
N LYS A 137 -4.99 8.64 19.43
CA LYS A 137 -4.54 9.30 20.67
C LYS A 137 -5.44 10.46 21.11
N CYS A 138 -6.30 10.97 20.23
CA CYS A 138 -7.31 11.98 20.57
C CYS A 138 -8.58 11.40 21.18
N LEU A 139 -8.73 10.07 21.25
CA LEU A 139 -9.89 9.46 21.88
C LEU A 139 -10.06 9.97 23.32
N ARG A 140 -11.25 10.47 23.63
CA ARG A 140 -11.68 10.88 24.97
C ARG A 140 -12.96 10.14 25.33
N LYS A 141 -13.11 9.89 26.63
CA LYS A 141 -14.32 9.30 27.21
C LYS A 141 -14.72 10.14 28.42
N VAL A 142 -15.95 10.63 28.42
CA VAL A 142 -16.54 11.38 29.54
C VAL A 142 -17.88 10.77 29.92
N LYS A 143 -18.29 10.89 31.18
CA LYS A 143 -19.65 10.49 31.57
C LYS A 143 -20.66 11.37 30.84
N LYS A 144 -21.81 10.84 30.44
CA LYS A 144 -22.86 11.65 29.82
C LYS A 144 -23.38 12.73 30.77
N CYS A 145 -23.61 12.37 32.03
CA CYS A 145 -24.12 13.28 33.05
C CYS A 145 -23.21 13.26 34.28
N THR A 146 -22.85 14.45 34.78
CA THR A 146 -22.19 14.63 36.08
C THR A 146 -22.96 15.68 36.89
N ASN A 147 -23.51 15.27 38.03
CA ASN A 147 -24.23 16.10 38.99
C ASN A 147 -25.29 16.97 38.31
N GLY A 148 -26.12 16.37 37.45
CA GLY A 148 -27.22 17.08 36.80
C GLY A 148 -26.85 17.84 35.53
N VAL A 149 -25.57 17.81 35.12
CA VAL A 149 -25.08 18.54 33.95
C VAL A 149 -24.61 17.56 32.89
N GLU A 150 -25.07 17.75 31.66
CA GLU A 150 -24.59 17.01 30.50
C GLU A 150 -23.15 17.42 30.18
N ASN A 151 -22.24 16.45 30.04
CA ASN A 151 -20.87 16.74 29.65
C ASN A 151 -20.73 16.69 28.13
N GLU A 152 -20.15 17.75 27.58
CA GLU A 152 -19.68 17.76 26.22
C GLU A 152 -18.38 16.94 26.10
N CYS A 153 -18.32 16.02 25.14
CA CYS A 153 -17.10 15.31 24.82
C CYS A 153 -16.31 16.09 23.76
N VAL A 154 -15.17 16.65 24.15
CA VAL A 154 -14.24 17.32 23.24
C VAL A 154 -13.07 16.38 22.95
N PRO A 155 -12.79 16.04 21.66
CA PRO A 155 -11.62 15.25 21.30
C PRO A 155 -10.30 15.86 21.78
N GLY A 156 -9.28 15.01 21.94
CA GLY A 156 -7.91 15.47 22.17
C GLY A 156 -7.38 16.35 21.04
N THR A 157 -6.35 17.13 21.32
CA THR A 157 -5.63 17.91 20.30
C THR A 157 -4.77 16.97 19.44
N PRO A 158 -4.91 17.02 18.11
CA PRO A 158 -4.10 16.21 17.20
C PRO A 158 -2.65 16.71 17.14
N ALA A 159 -1.72 15.78 16.91
CA ALA A 159 -0.36 16.13 16.50
C ALA A 159 -0.35 16.73 15.08
N GLU A 160 0.73 17.41 14.72
CA GLU A 160 0.91 17.93 13.35
C GLU A 160 1.31 16.85 12.35
N LYS A 161 1.88 15.75 12.82
CA LYS A 161 2.39 14.66 11.99
C LYS A 161 2.41 13.35 12.77
N GLU A 162 2.08 12.28 12.08
CA GLU A 162 2.23 10.90 12.52
C GLU A 162 3.68 10.54 12.89
N GLN A 163 3.84 9.72 13.92
CA GLN A 163 5.11 9.09 14.29
C GLN A 163 5.01 7.60 14.04
N CYS A 164 6.12 6.96 13.67
CA CYS A 164 6.16 5.50 13.58
C CYS A 164 6.17 4.86 14.98
N ASP A 165 5.05 4.91 15.69
CA ASP A 165 4.89 4.36 17.03
C ASP A 165 3.67 3.44 17.20
N GLY A 166 2.98 3.13 16.10
CA GLY A 166 1.84 2.23 16.02
C GLY A 166 0.55 2.88 16.53
N THR A 167 0.46 4.20 16.55
CA THR A 167 -0.74 4.91 16.98
C THR A 167 -1.02 6.15 16.14
N ASP A 168 -2.31 6.36 15.85
CA ASP A 168 -2.86 7.56 15.20
C ASP A 168 -2.69 8.80 16.12
N ASP A 169 -1.66 9.59 15.83
CA ASP A 169 -1.13 10.75 16.55
C ASP A 169 -1.84 12.06 16.13
N ASP A 170 -2.13 12.22 14.85
CA ASP A 170 -2.82 13.36 14.24
C ASP A 170 -4.34 13.19 14.15
N CYS A 171 -4.84 12.03 14.57
CA CYS A 171 -6.23 11.74 14.82
C CYS A 171 -7.10 11.83 13.57
N ASP A 172 -6.55 11.47 12.41
CA ASP A 172 -7.24 11.37 11.13
C ASP A 172 -7.82 9.96 10.87
N GLY A 173 -7.48 8.99 11.72
CA GLY A 173 -7.92 7.59 11.64
C GLY A 173 -6.97 6.67 10.88
N VAL A 174 -5.84 7.18 10.38
CA VAL A 174 -4.77 6.42 9.75
C VAL A 174 -3.60 6.32 10.73
N THR A 175 -3.14 5.09 10.99
CA THR A 175 -2.00 4.87 11.86
C THR A 175 -0.74 4.70 11.02
N ASP A 176 0.31 5.47 11.36
CA ASP A 176 1.66 5.30 10.81
C ASP A 176 1.71 5.28 9.25
N PRO A 177 1.10 6.24 8.53
CA PRO A 177 1.16 6.31 7.07
C PRO A 177 2.60 6.49 6.54
N PRO A 178 2.83 6.32 5.23
CA PRO A 178 4.11 6.64 4.61
C PRO A 178 4.60 8.05 4.97
N ASP A 179 5.92 8.21 5.04
CA ASP A 179 6.60 9.45 5.42
C ASP A 179 6.36 9.94 6.86
N SER A 180 5.77 9.13 7.74
CA SER A 180 5.68 9.40 9.19
C SER A 180 7.04 9.68 9.83
N VAL A 181 7.05 10.44 10.92
CA VAL A 181 8.30 10.77 11.63
C VAL A 181 8.94 9.49 12.16
N GLY A 182 10.21 9.27 11.80
CA GLY A 182 10.97 8.08 12.20
C GLY A 182 10.90 6.92 11.21
N CYS A 183 10.24 7.09 10.06
CA CYS A 183 10.19 6.09 9.00
C CYS A 183 11.60 5.69 8.52
N GLN A 184 11.69 4.49 7.98
CA GLN A 184 12.90 3.94 7.35
C GLN A 184 12.62 3.73 5.87
N VAL A 185 13.65 3.82 5.04
CA VAL A 185 13.53 3.49 3.63
C VAL A 185 13.43 1.97 3.49
N TYR A 186 12.41 1.53 2.77
CA TYR A 186 12.25 0.16 2.29
C TYR A 186 12.18 0.17 0.76
N TYR A 187 12.69 -0.88 0.15
CA TYR A 187 12.81 -1.05 -1.30
C TYR A 187 11.86 -2.13 -1.78
N ARG A 188 11.35 -1.96 -3.00
CA ARG A 188 10.64 -3.02 -3.72
C ARG A 188 11.65 -4.09 -4.11
N ASP A 189 11.28 -5.34 -3.88
CA ASP A 189 12.08 -6.54 -4.18
C ASP A 189 11.18 -7.50 -4.96
N SER A 190 11.22 -7.40 -6.29
CA SER A 190 10.27 -8.08 -7.17
C SER A 190 10.68 -9.52 -7.48
N ASP A 191 11.98 -9.81 -7.50
CA ASP A 191 12.52 -11.15 -7.78
C ASP A 191 12.85 -11.97 -6.52
N LYS A 192 12.82 -11.34 -5.34
CA LYS A 192 12.87 -11.94 -4.01
C LYS A 192 14.23 -12.49 -3.63
N ASP A 193 15.31 -11.83 -4.04
CA ASP A 193 16.67 -12.17 -3.59
C ASP A 193 17.08 -11.50 -2.27
N GLY A 194 16.27 -10.56 -1.78
CA GLY A 194 16.45 -9.85 -0.52
C GLY A 194 17.05 -8.44 -0.67
N PHE A 195 17.46 -8.06 -1.87
CA PHE A 195 17.84 -6.70 -2.23
C PHE A 195 16.73 -6.07 -3.07
N GLY A 196 16.55 -4.76 -2.96
CA GLY A 196 15.53 -4.07 -3.72
C GLY A 196 16.06 -2.99 -4.66
N ASP A 197 15.22 -2.63 -5.64
CA ASP A 197 15.51 -1.60 -6.66
C ASP A 197 15.79 -0.25 -5.97
N PRO A 198 16.99 0.34 -6.10
CA PRO A 198 17.32 1.62 -5.50
C PRO A 198 16.48 2.79 -6.04
N ASN A 199 15.77 2.61 -7.16
CA ASN A 199 14.89 3.61 -7.76
C ASN A 199 13.42 3.43 -7.38
N ASP A 200 13.04 2.32 -6.74
CA ASP A 200 11.68 2.08 -6.22
C ASP A 200 11.73 1.84 -4.71
N SER A 201 11.54 2.93 -3.96
CA SER A 201 11.60 2.93 -2.51
C SER A 201 10.57 3.85 -1.87
N ALA A 202 10.19 3.52 -0.63
CA ALA A 202 9.26 4.30 0.18
C ALA A 202 9.76 4.43 1.62
N CYS A 203 9.47 5.56 2.27
CA CYS A 203 9.75 5.74 3.70
C CYS A 203 8.57 5.24 4.52
N LEU A 204 8.74 4.11 5.21
CA LEU A 204 7.68 3.38 5.90
C LEU A 204 8.04 3.10 7.37
N CYS A 205 7.02 2.85 8.19
CA CYS A 205 7.21 2.47 9.60
C CYS A 205 7.52 0.97 9.80
N GLY A 206 7.42 0.18 8.74
CA GLY A 206 7.73 -1.25 8.71
C GLY A 206 7.70 -1.79 7.27
N PRO A 207 8.16 -3.04 7.06
CA PRO A 207 8.10 -3.68 5.75
C PRO A 207 6.64 -3.93 5.34
N THR A 208 6.37 -3.86 4.05
CA THR A 208 5.07 -4.21 3.45
C THR A 208 5.26 -5.31 2.40
N GLU A 209 4.16 -5.84 1.85
CA GLU A 209 4.26 -6.79 0.73
C GLU A 209 4.89 -6.15 -0.51
N GLU A 210 4.73 -4.84 -0.69
CA GLU A 210 5.28 -4.10 -1.81
C GLU A 210 6.73 -3.65 -1.58
N TYR A 211 7.07 -3.29 -0.35
CA TYR A 211 8.40 -2.83 0.07
C TYR A 211 8.93 -3.70 1.23
N PRO A 212 9.40 -4.94 0.95
CA PRO A 212 9.68 -5.92 2.00
C PRO A 212 11.07 -5.79 2.65
N THR A 213 12.04 -5.14 2.00
CA THR A 213 13.45 -5.14 2.43
C THR A 213 13.99 -3.73 2.69
N ARG A 214 15.01 -3.63 3.55
CA ARG A 214 15.79 -2.39 3.79
C ARG A 214 17.13 -2.41 3.05
N GLU A 215 17.49 -3.56 2.50
CA GLU A 215 18.70 -3.71 1.72
C GLU A 215 18.37 -3.29 0.28
N GLY A 216 18.92 -2.17 -0.16
CA GLY A 216 18.79 -1.71 -1.54
C GLY A 216 20.02 -2.04 -2.36
N GLY A 217 20.03 -1.60 -3.61
CA GLY A 217 21.21 -1.69 -4.48
C GLY A 217 21.12 -2.79 -5.53
N ASP A 218 19.95 -3.38 -5.71
CA ASP A 218 19.71 -4.28 -6.83
C ASP A 218 19.63 -3.48 -8.15
N CYS A 219 20.57 -3.75 -9.04
CA CYS A 219 20.66 -3.15 -10.36
C CYS A 219 19.76 -3.85 -11.40
N CYS A 220 19.18 -5.00 -11.07
CA CYS A 220 18.23 -5.75 -11.88
C CYS A 220 17.19 -6.53 -11.04
N ASP A 221 16.17 -5.81 -10.55
CA ASP A 221 15.02 -6.31 -9.73
C ASP A 221 14.09 -7.31 -10.45
N THR A 222 14.56 -7.96 -11.51
CA THR A 222 13.83 -9.01 -12.25
C THR A 222 14.66 -10.29 -12.40
N ASP A 223 15.85 -10.35 -11.81
CA ASP A 223 16.77 -11.49 -11.85
C ASP A 223 17.44 -11.69 -10.48
N ALA A 224 16.86 -12.58 -9.66
CA ALA A 224 17.30 -12.93 -8.30
C ALA A 224 18.74 -13.45 -8.14
N ARG A 225 19.51 -13.50 -9.23
CA ARG A 225 20.95 -13.78 -9.25
C ARG A 225 21.77 -12.49 -9.30
N THR A 226 21.14 -11.32 -9.38
CA THR A 226 21.76 -10.02 -9.58
C THR A 226 21.54 -9.18 -8.34
N HIS A 227 22.55 -9.08 -7.49
CA HIS A 227 22.48 -8.28 -6.27
C HIS A 227 23.88 -8.01 -5.73
N PRO A 228 24.09 -7.01 -4.85
CA PRO A 228 25.41 -6.59 -4.36
C PRO A 228 26.35 -7.68 -3.82
N ASP A 229 25.81 -8.79 -3.34
CA ASP A 229 26.56 -9.88 -2.71
C ASP A 229 27.05 -10.96 -3.70
N VAL A 230 26.81 -10.79 -5.01
CA VAL A 230 27.22 -11.77 -6.01
C VAL A 230 28.74 -11.79 -6.20
N THR A 231 29.31 -13.00 -6.25
CA THR A 231 30.75 -13.22 -6.50
C THR A 231 31.04 -14.18 -7.65
N ASP A 232 29.99 -14.77 -8.22
CA ASP A 232 30.03 -15.71 -9.34
C ASP A 232 30.11 -14.96 -10.69
N PHE A 233 30.43 -15.68 -11.78
CA PHE A 233 30.65 -15.12 -13.11
C PHE A 233 29.87 -15.88 -14.19
N PHE A 234 29.07 -15.16 -14.97
CA PHE A 234 28.05 -15.76 -15.82
C PHE A 234 28.43 -15.72 -17.30
N THR A 235 27.95 -16.72 -18.07
CA THR A 235 28.15 -16.78 -19.54
C THR A 235 27.03 -16.11 -20.31
N GLU A 236 25.92 -15.81 -19.65
CA GLU A 236 24.74 -15.13 -20.19
C GLU A 236 24.52 -13.85 -19.39
N ALA A 237 23.92 -12.84 -20.02
CA ALA A 237 23.55 -11.62 -19.33
C ALA A 237 22.37 -11.87 -18.38
N ASN A 238 22.22 -11.02 -17.36
CA ASN A 238 21.05 -11.02 -16.49
C ASN A 238 19.78 -10.61 -17.25
N ALA A 239 18.62 -10.69 -16.61
CA ALA A 239 17.34 -10.34 -17.23
C ALA A 239 17.28 -8.90 -17.76
N CYS A 240 18.12 -8.00 -17.23
CA CYS A 240 18.24 -6.60 -17.65
C CYS A 240 19.26 -6.39 -18.78
N GLY A 241 19.90 -7.46 -19.27
CA GLY A 241 20.83 -7.44 -20.40
C GLY A 241 22.24 -6.99 -20.04
N SER A 242 22.58 -6.92 -18.76
CA SER A 242 23.92 -6.59 -18.26
C SER A 242 24.68 -7.84 -17.82
N PHE A 243 26.01 -7.74 -17.73
CA PHE A 243 26.87 -8.72 -17.04
C PHE A 243 27.32 -8.23 -15.66
N ASP A 244 26.87 -7.05 -15.24
CA ASP A 244 27.01 -6.58 -13.87
C ASP A 244 25.94 -7.25 -13.01
N TYR A 245 26.35 -8.32 -12.32
CA TYR A 245 25.54 -9.14 -11.44
C TYR A 245 25.71 -8.73 -9.97
N ASN A 246 26.80 -8.05 -9.61
CA ASN A 246 27.03 -7.61 -8.24
C ASN A 246 26.82 -6.10 -8.05
N CYS A 247 26.28 -5.43 -9.07
CA CYS A 247 25.86 -4.04 -9.04
C CYS A 247 26.98 -3.06 -8.64
N ASP A 248 28.21 -3.36 -9.05
CA ASP A 248 29.40 -2.53 -8.78
C ASP A 248 29.94 -1.80 -10.03
N GLU A 249 29.18 -1.85 -11.13
CA GLU A 249 29.52 -1.32 -12.46
C GLU A 249 30.66 -2.08 -13.18
N GLU A 250 31.18 -3.18 -12.62
CA GLU A 250 32.07 -4.12 -13.31
C GLU A 250 31.31 -5.35 -13.81
N GLU A 251 31.71 -5.89 -14.97
CA GLU A 251 31.05 -7.07 -15.54
C GLU A 251 31.60 -8.38 -14.95
N GLN A 252 30.74 -9.19 -14.33
CA GLN A 252 31.00 -10.59 -13.94
C GLN A 252 30.79 -11.55 -15.12
N LYS A 253 31.49 -11.28 -16.23
CA LYS A 253 31.39 -12.08 -17.45
C LYS A 253 32.40 -13.23 -17.50
N GLN A 254 31.91 -14.45 -17.68
CA GLN A 254 32.73 -15.63 -17.94
C GLN A 254 32.95 -15.83 -19.45
N HIS A 255 34.22 -15.89 -19.87
CA HIS A 255 34.58 -16.13 -21.27
C HIS A 255 34.97 -17.59 -21.51
N THR A 256 34.25 -18.27 -22.40
CA THR A 256 34.37 -19.72 -22.64
C THR A 256 34.87 -20.07 -24.04
N ALA A 257 35.33 -19.09 -24.82
CA ALA A 257 35.75 -19.29 -26.19
C ALA A 257 37.13 -18.67 -26.47
N LEU A 258 37.84 -19.28 -27.43
CA LEU A 258 38.99 -18.65 -28.08
C LEU A 258 38.49 -17.63 -29.10
N LEU A 259 39.29 -16.60 -29.37
CA LEU A 259 38.99 -15.65 -30.44
C LEU A 259 39.34 -16.23 -31.81
N GLU A 260 38.39 -16.17 -32.74
CA GLU A 260 38.60 -16.37 -34.17
C GLU A 260 38.26 -15.09 -34.95
N CYS A 261 39.21 -14.66 -35.79
CA CYS A 261 39.00 -13.58 -36.76
C CYS A 261 38.81 -14.19 -38.15
N ILE A 262 37.61 -14.08 -38.71
CA ILE A 262 37.25 -14.67 -40.00
C ILE A 262 37.23 -13.57 -41.07
N TYR A 263 38.16 -13.67 -42.02
CA TYR A 263 38.26 -12.73 -43.13
C TYR A 263 37.22 -13.05 -44.21
N HIS A 264 36.33 -12.10 -44.49
CA HIS A 264 35.36 -12.19 -45.59
C HIS A 264 35.76 -11.31 -46.77
N SER A 265 36.13 -10.05 -46.51
CA SER A 265 36.59 -9.09 -47.53
C SER A 265 37.42 -7.95 -46.92
N GLU A 266 37.93 -7.04 -47.75
CA GLU A 266 38.73 -5.88 -47.28
C GLU A 266 37.95 -4.92 -46.36
N THR A 267 36.62 -4.99 -46.35
CA THR A 267 35.75 -4.19 -45.49
C THR A 267 34.91 -5.03 -44.53
N GLN A 268 35.08 -6.35 -44.52
CA GLN A 268 34.29 -7.26 -43.70
C GLN A 268 35.19 -8.28 -43.02
N CYS A 269 35.33 -8.12 -41.71
CA CYS A 269 35.97 -9.05 -40.79
C CYS A 269 34.93 -9.45 -39.74
N GLU A 270 34.71 -10.74 -39.58
CA GLU A 270 33.82 -11.27 -38.55
C GLU A 270 34.66 -11.72 -37.35
N MET A 271 34.18 -11.36 -36.16
CA MET A 271 34.80 -11.72 -34.89
C MET A 271 33.92 -12.76 -34.20
N ILE A 272 34.48 -13.92 -33.86
CA ILE A 272 33.76 -14.96 -33.14
C ILE A 272 34.56 -15.34 -31.88
N PRO A 273 33.99 -15.18 -30.67
CA PRO A 273 32.72 -14.49 -30.38
C PRO A 273 32.84 -12.97 -30.55
N GLU A 274 31.72 -12.28 -30.80
CA GLU A 274 31.68 -10.81 -31.02
C GLU A 274 32.19 -10.00 -29.82
N THR A 275 32.25 -10.62 -28.64
CA THR A 275 32.67 -9.99 -27.38
C THR A 275 34.15 -10.22 -27.04
N GLY A 276 34.92 -10.76 -28.00
CA GLY A 276 36.31 -11.14 -27.80
C GLY A 276 36.48 -12.50 -27.14
N GLY A 277 37.69 -13.05 -27.22
CA GLY A 277 38.00 -14.39 -26.75
C GLY A 277 39.45 -14.55 -26.29
N TRP A 278 39.75 -15.70 -25.71
CA TRP A 278 41.10 -16.03 -25.27
C TRP A 278 42.02 -16.31 -26.47
N LYS A 279 43.30 -15.93 -26.37
CA LYS A 279 44.24 -16.02 -27.50
C LYS A 279 44.61 -17.45 -27.91
N GLU A 280 44.89 -18.34 -26.96
CA GLU A 280 45.44 -19.68 -27.23
C GLU A 280 44.74 -20.77 -26.42
N THR A 281 44.55 -20.53 -25.12
CA THR A 281 43.88 -21.45 -24.20
C THR A 281 42.90 -20.66 -23.35
N ILE A 282 41.76 -21.28 -23.04
CA ILE A 282 40.84 -20.76 -22.02
C ILE A 282 41.49 -21.06 -20.66
N PRO A 283 41.87 -20.05 -19.87
CA PRO A 283 42.46 -20.26 -18.55
C PRO A 283 41.48 -21.01 -17.64
N GLU A 284 42.00 -21.73 -16.65
CA GLU A 284 41.14 -22.24 -15.59
C GLU A 284 40.56 -21.07 -14.78
N CYS A 285 39.47 -21.33 -14.05
CA CYS A 285 38.83 -20.29 -13.24
C CYS A 285 39.85 -19.63 -12.29
N GLY A 286 39.87 -18.29 -12.30
CA GLY A 286 40.75 -17.49 -11.47
C GLY A 286 42.20 -17.37 -11.99
N GLU A 287 42.56 -18.07 -13.06
CA GLU A 287 43.86 -17.92 -13.71
C GLU A 287 43.92 -16.68 -14.60
N ASN A 288 45.13 -16.18 -14.83
CA ASN A 288 45.37 -15.10 -15.78
C ASN A 288 45.62 -15.69 -17.17
N GLY A 289 45.04 -15.06 -18.18
CA GLY A 289 45.31 -15.36 -19.59
C GLY A 289 45.47 -14.10 -20.42
N LEU A 290 45.69 -14.32 -21.71
CA LEU A 290 45.72 -13.26 -22.72
C LEU A 290 44.37 -13.23 -23.43
N PHE A 291 43.65 -12.13 -23.27
CA PHE A 291 42.33 -11.90 -23.85
C PHE A 291 42.42 -10.92 -25.00
N ILE A 292 41.72 -11.19 -26.09
CA ILE A 292 41.69 -10.32 -27.27
C ILE A 292 40.28 -9.81 -27.46
N GLN A 293 40.13 -8.48 -27.39
CA GLN A 293 38.84 -7.80 -27.48
C GLN A 293 38.33 -7.64 -28.92
N GLY A 294 39.22 -7.72 -29.91
CA GLY A 294 38.76 -7.63 -31.29
C GLY A 294 39.75 -7.99 -32.38
N CYS A 295 39.32 -7.72 -33.61
CA CYS A 295 40.03 -8.00 -34.84
C CYS A 295 40.23 -6.71 -35.63
N THR A 296 41.43 -6.50 -36.18
CA THR A 296 41.73 -5.33 -36.99
C THR A 296 40.91 -5.29 -38.28
N VAL A 297 40.38 -4.12 -38.64
CA VAL A 297 39.48 -3.96 -39.80
C VAL A 297 40.14 -4.29 -41.15
N ARG A 298 41.42 -3.91 -41.34
CA ARG A 298 42.09 -3.97 -42.66
C ARG A 298 42.63 -5.34 -43.03
N PHE A 299 43.12 -6.10 -42.05
CA PHE A 299 43.78 -7.39 -42.28
C PHE A 299 43.07 -8.55 -41.57
N CYS A 300 42.01 -8.27 -40.79
CA CYS A 300 41.28 -9.24 -40.00
C CYS A 300 42.18 -10.12 -39.13
N THR A 301 43.24 -9.52 -38.58
CA THR A 301 44.11 -10.16 -37.61
C THR A 301 43.68 -9.78 -36.20
N PRO A 302 43.87 -10.66 -35.20
CA PRO A 302 43.58 -10.34 -33.81
C PRO A 302 44.33 -9.08 -33.35
N GLU A 303 43.68 -8.27 -32.52
CA GLU A 303 44.28 -7.11 -31.88
C GLU A 303 45.29 -7.49 -30.80
N TYR A 304 45.91 -6.49 -30.18
CA TYR A 304 46.88 -6.73 -29.13
C TYR A 304 46.19 -7.38 -27.91
N PRO A 305 46.68 -8.54 -27.43
CA PRO A 305 46.08 -9.20 -26.29
C PRO A 305 46.39 -8.45 -24.99
N GLU A 306 45.38 -8.34 -24.13
CA GLU A 306 45.49 -7.76 -22.80
C GLU A 306 45.46 -8.87 -21.73
N PRO A 307 46.19 -8.71 -20.60
CA PRO A 307 46.06 -9.61 -19.47
C PRO A 307 44.64 -9.53 -18.88
N LYS A 308 43.96 -10.67 -18.73
CA LYS A 308 42.66 -10.76 -18.06
C LYS A 308 42.62 -11.99 -17.15
N LYS A 309 41.96 -11.88 -16.01
CA LYS A 309 41.69 -13.00 -15.11
C LYS A 309 40.38 -13.69 -15.53
N GLN A 310 40.36 -15.01 -15.60
CA GLN A 310 39.14 -15.76 -15.93
C GLN A 310 38.15 -15.73 -14.76
N GLY A 311 36.89 -15.42 -15.09
CA GLY A 311 35.77 -15.47 -14.15
C GLY A 311 35.43 -16.88 -13.69
N CYS A 312 34.98 -17.00 -12.44
CA CYS A 312 34.64 -18.25 -11.77
C CYS A 312 33.15 -18.35 -11.48
N ASN A 313 32.59 -19.56 -11.58
CA ASN A 313 31.32 -19.95 -10.94
C ASN A 313 31.62 -20.95 -9.83
#